data_AF-A0A952QJ61-F1
#
_entry.id   AF-A0A952QJ61-F1
#
_cell.length_a   1.000
_cell.length_b   1.000
_cell.length_c   1.000
_cell.angle_alpha   90.00
_cell.angle_beta   90.00
_cell.angle_gamma   90.00
#
_symmetry.space_group_name_H-M   'P 1'
#
loop_
_entity.id
_entity.type
_entity.pdbx_description
1 polymer ?
#
loop_
_entity_poly.entity_id
_entity_poly.type
_entity_poly.pdbx_seq_one_letter_code
_entity_poly.pdbx_strand_id
1 'polypeptide(L)'
;MRPFTEEQLEHARACQSLHLQNLAGWQLDGAEYSVALADIMSQTVNSSRFDPKRCAEAMAVDHRTLIQAKARLAIAFLRVLAQHHDEGRYDLRNEGACRAARVMIDAVDAASIGLPYV
;
A
#
# COMPACT_ATOMS: atom_id res chain seq x y z
N MET A 1 16.70 14.54 -8.65
CA MET A 1 16.71 14.05 -7.25
C MET A 1 17.72 12.92 -7.16
N ARG A 2 18.45 12.76 -6.04
CA ARG A 2 19.52 11.75 -5.94
C ARG A 2 18.89 10.34 -5.85
N PRO A 3 19.28 9.38 -6.70
CA PRO A 3 18.82 7.99 -6.58
C PRO A 3 19.27 7.37 -5.25
N PHE A 4 18.54 6.36 -4.77
CA PHE A 4 18.95 5.57 -3.60
C PHE A 4 20.32 4.92 -3.86
N THR A 5 21.21 4.97 -2.87
CA THR A 5 22.48 4.23 -2.96
C THR A 5 22.24 2.74 -2.71
N GLU A 6 23.09 1.88 -3.26
CA GLU A 6 23.04 0.44 -2.99
C GLU A 6 23.13 0.15 -1.49
N GLU A 7 24.02 0.83 -0.78
CA GLU A 7 24.18 0.73 0.68
C GLU A 7 22.88 1.06 1.44
N GLN A 8 22.16 2.11 1.02
CA GLN A 8 20.87 2.47 1.62
C GLN A 8 19.82 1.36 1.41
N LEU A 9 19.79 0.77 0.22
CA LEU A 9 18.88 -0.32 -0.12
C LEU A 9 19.22 -1.60 0.65
N GLU A 10 20.50 -1.96 0.74
CA GLU A 10 20.98 -3.12 1.48
C GLU A 10 20.71 -3.01 2.97
N HIS A 11 21.06 -1.86 3.57
CA HIS A 11 20.80 -1.63 4.99
C HIS A 11 19.30 -1.67 5.31
N ALA A 12 18.46 -1.03 4.47
CA ALA A 12 17.02 -1.06 4.64
C ALA A 12 16.45 -2.48 4.55
N ARG A 13 16.92 -3.29 3.59
CA ARG A 13 16.52 -4.70 3.44
C ARG A 13 16.95 -5.56 4.63
N ALA A 14 18.15 -5.34 5.18
CA ALA A 14 18.63 -6.03 6.37
C ALA A 14 17.74 -5.72 7.58
N CYS A 15 17.42 -4.44 7.81
CA CYS A 15 16.49 -4.02 8.86
C CYS A 15 15.08 -4.61 8.67
N GLN A 16 14.59 -4.66 7.44
CA GLN A 16 13.30 -5.27 7.13
C GLN A 16 13.28 -6.78 7.42
N SER A 17 14.35 -7.50 7.06
CA SER A 17 14.46 -8.94 7.33
C SER A 17 14.38 -9.24 8.83
N LEU A 18 15.02 -8.42 9.68
CA LEU A 18 14.93 -8.54 11.12
C LEU A 18 13.51 -8.28 11.64
N HIS A 19 12.80 -7.32 11.05
CA HIS A 19 11.41 -7.02 11.42
C HIS A 19 10.44 -8.14 10.98
N LEU A 20 10.61 -8.70 9.77
CA LEU A 20 9.78 -9.78 9.26
C LEU A 20 9.98 -11.09 10.03
N GLN A 21 11.18 -11.37 10.54
CA GLN A 21 11.42 -12.51 11.42
C GLN A 21 10.58 -12.44 12.72
N ASN A 22 10.33 -11.23 13.23
CA ASN A 22 9.45 -11.05 14.38
C ASN A 22 7.97 -11.30 14.02
N LEU A 23 7.53 -10.91 12.83
CA LEU A 23 6.17 -11.17 12.34
C LEU A 23 5.95 -12.65 12.00
N ALA A 24 6.98 -13.34 11.49
CA ALA A 24 6.92 -14.78 11.21
C ALA A 24 6.75 -15.64 12.47
N GLY A 25 7.06 -15.08 13.65
CA GLY A 25 6.78 -15.72 14.93
C GLY A 25 5.32 -15.59 15.39
N TRP A 26 4.49 -14.79 14.70
CA TRP A 26 3.09 -14.61 15.07
C TRP A 26 2.23 -15.72 14.47
N GLN A 27 1.49 -16.43 15.33
CA GLN A 27 0.50 -17.42 14.90
C GLN A 27 -0.84 -16.71 14.66
N LEU A 28 -0.93 -15.97 13.56
CA LEU A 28 -2.15 -15.27 13.15
C LEU A 28 -2.86 -16.02 12.03
N ASP A 29 -4.18 -16.01 12.06
CA ASP A 29 -4.97 -16.37 10.89
C ASP A 29 -4.92 -15.26 9.81
N GLY A 30 -5.53 -15.51 8.65
CA GLY A 30 -5.49 -14.57 7.53
C GLY A 30 -6.15 -13.21 7.81
N ALA A 31 -7.20 -13.18 8.63
CA ALA A 31 -7.90 -11.95 8.99
C ALA A 31 -7.08 -11.15 10.00
N GLU A 32 -6.57 -11.82 11.02
CA GLU A 32 -5.69 -11.24 12.03
C GLU A 32 -4.41 -10.66 11.40
N TYR A 33 -3.80 -11.40 10.46
CA TYR A 33 -2.64 -10.92 9.70
C TYR A 33 -2.95 -9.65 8.90
N SER A 34 -4.15 -9.59 8.29
CA SER A 34 -4.57 -8.41 7.51
C SER A 34 -4.76 -7.17 8.39
N VAL A 35 -5.33 -7.34 9.58
CA VAL A 35 -5.48 -6.25 10.58
C VAL A 35 -4.11 -5.79 11.07
N ALA A 36 -3.23 -6.73 11.44
CA ALA A 36 -1.87 -6.42 11.85
C ALA A 36 -1.10 -5.61 10.79
N LEU A 37 -1.21 -6.01 9.51
CA LEU A 37 -0.56 -5.28 8.42
C LEU A 37 -1.16 -3.88 8.23
N ALA A 38 -2.48 -3.73 8.35
CA ALA A 38 -3.14 -2.43 8.28
C ALA A 38 -2.68 -1.48 9.41
N ASP A 39 -2.47 -1.99 10.62
CA ASP A 39 -1.96 -1.22 11.75
C ASP A 39 -0.50 -0.80 11.53
N ILE A 40 0.36 -1.70 11.02
CA ILE A 40 1.74 -1.36 10.66
C ILE A 40 1.76 -0.26 9.59
N MET A 41 0.91 -0.35 8.57
CA MET A 41 0.76 0.70 7.57
C MET A 41 0.32 2.02 8.22
N SER A 42 -0.66 1.99 9.11
CA SER A 42 -1.17 3.18 9.80
C SER A 42 -0.09 3.88 10.64
N GLN A 43 0.69 3.12 11.40
CA GLN A 43 1.83 3.65 12.16
C GLN A 43 2.90 4.25 11.24
N THR A 44 3.14 3.61 10.10
CA THR A 44 4.13 4.06 9.12
C THR A 44 3.70 5.39 8.49
N VAL A 45 2.49 5.48 7.95
CA VAL A 45 2.02 6.67 7.23
C VAL A 45 1.75 7.86 8.16
N ASN A 46 1.45 7.59 9.44
CA ASN A 46 1.27 8.62 10.47
C ASN A 46 2.61 9.09 11.09
N SER A 47 3.74 8.50 10.69
CA SER A 47 5.06 8.89 11.19
C SER A 47 5.51 10.22 10.60
N SER A 48 6.16 11.07 11.41
CA SER A 48 6.79 12.32 10.94
C SER A 48 7.93 12.11 9.94
N ARG A 49 8.41 10.87 9.79
CA ARG A 49 9.48 10.49 8.86
C ARG A 49 8.96 9.99 7.51
N PHE A 50 7.65 9.77 7.37
CA PHE A 50 7.08 9.19 6.15
C PHE A 50 7.07 10.21 5.01
N ASP A 51 7.77 9.88 3.93
CA ASP A 51 7.74 10.62 2.67
C ASP A 51 7.05 9.74 1.62
N PRO A 52 5.80 10.05 1.23
CA PRO A 52 5.03 9.23 0.30
C PRO A 52 5.71 9.11 -1.08
N LYS A 53 6.40 10.16 -1.53
CA LYS A 53 7.06 10.17 -2.82
C LYS A 53 8.26 9.22 -2.81
N ARG A 54 9.13 9.35 -1.80
CA ARG A 54 10.29 8.46 -1.67
C ARG A 54 9.88 7.01 -1.46
N CYS A 55 8.82 6.76 -0.69
CA CYS A 55 8.28 5.41 -0.50
C CYS A 55 7.81 4.82 -1.84
N ALA A 56 7.03 5.57 -2.62
CA ALA A 56 6.55 5.12 -3.94
C ALA A 56 7.71 4.85 -4.91
N GLU A 57 8.74 5.69 -4.93
CA GLU A 57 9.94 5.47 -5.73
C GLU A 57 10.67 4.19 -5.32
N ALA A 58 10.87 3.97 -4.02
CA ALA A 58 11.48 2.74 -3.51
C ALA A 58 10.63 1.50 -3.85
N MET A 59 9.30 1.60 -3.76
CA MET A 59 8.39 0.53 -4.13
C MET A 59 8.50 0.15 -5.63
N ALA A 60 8.80 1.11 -6.49
CA ALA A 60 8.92 0.93 -7.93
C ALA A 60 10.27 0.33 -8.39
N VAL A 61 11.26 0.24 -7.50
CA VAL A 61 12.56 -0.43 -7.77
C VAL A 61 12.47 -1.95 -7.57
N ASP A 62 11.40 -2.46 -6.96
CA ASP A 62 11.22 -3.90 -6.74
C ASP A 62 11.10 -4.69 -8.04
N HIS A 63 11.30 -6.01 -7.94
CA HIS A 63 11.11 -6.88 -9.09
C HIS A 63 9.63 -6.92 -9.53
N ARG A 64 9.43 -7.14 -10.83
CA ARG A 64 8.14 -6.97 -11.52
C ARG A 64 6.93 -7.62 -10.84
N THR A 65 7.07 -8.80 -10.23
CA THR A 65 5.95 -9.51 -9.58
C THR A 65 5.52 -8.83 -8.29
N LEU A 66 6.47 -8.29 -7.49
CA LEU A 66 6.14 -7.50 -6.30
C LEU A 66 5.51 -6.16 -6.66
N ILE A 67 5.96 -5.51 -7.73
CA ILE A 67 5.29 -4.29 -8.24
C ILE A 67 3.81 -4.60 -8.54
N GLN A 68 3.52 -5.72 -9.22
CA GLN A 68 2.13 -6.11 -9.48
C GLN A 68 1.33 -6.47 -8.23
N ALA A 69 1.93 -7.13 -7.24
CA ALA A 69 1.27 -7.39 -5.97
C ALA A 69 0.88 -6.08 -5.24
N LYS A 70 1.78 -5.09 -5.24
CA LYS A 70 1.52 -3.77 -4.64
C LYS A 70 0.46 -2.99 -5.40
N ALA A 71 0.47 -3.02 -6.73
CA ALA A 71 -0.56 -2.40 -7.55
C ALA A 71 -1.95 -3.00 -7.27
N ARG A 72 -2.04 -4.33 -7.12
CA ARG A 72 -3.30 -5.00 -6.72
C ARG A 72 -3.78 -4.56 -5.35
N LEU A 73 -2.90 -4.48 -4.36
CA LEU A 73 -3.25 -3.97 -3.02
C LEU A 73 -3.78 -2.53 -3.08
N ALA A 74 -3.09 -1.65 -3.83
CA ALA A 74 -3.50 -0.26 -3.99
C ALA A 74 -4.90 -0.15 -4.61
N ILE A 75 -5.16 -0.89 -5.69
CA ILE A 75 -6.47 -0.88 -6.36
C ILE A 75 -7.55 -1.51 -5.47
N ALA A 76 -7.27 -2.58 -4.74
CA ALA A 76 -8.23 -3.17 -3.80
C ALA A 76 -8.63 -2.16 -2.70
N PHE A 77 -7.66 -1.44 -2.13
CA PHE A 77 -7.94 -0.39 -1.15
C PHE A 77 -8.78 0.75 -1.75
N LEU A 78 -8.46 1.22 -2.95
CA LEU A 78 -9.24 2.24 -3.64
C LEU A 78 -10.67 1.78 -3.95
N ARG A 79 -10.90 0.50 -4.30
CA ARG A 79 -12.26 -0.03 -4.49
C ARG A 79 -13.09 0.03 -3.21
N VAL A 80 -12.50 -0.28 -2.06
CA VAL A 80 -13.19 -0.16 -0.76
C VAL A 80 -13.56 1.30 -0.47
N LEU A 81 -12.65 2.25 -0.71
CA LEU A 81 -12.94 3.67 -0.52
C LEU A 81 -13.99 4.21 -1.52
N ALA A 82 -13.98 3.72 -2.76
CA ALA A 82 -14.99 4.05 -3.74
C ALA A 82 -16.37 3.53 -3.32
N GLN A 83 -16.45 2.32 -2.74
CA GLN A 83 -17.67 1.82 -2.13
C GLN A 83 -18.12 2.68 -0.94
N HIS A 84 -17.19 3.12 -0.09
CA HIS A 84 -17.52 4.06 1.00
C HIS A 84 -18.08 5.38 0.47
N HIS A 85 -17.57 5.88 -0.65
CA HIS A 85 -18.16 7.04 -1.34
C HIS A 85 -19.61 6.77 -1.74
N ASP A 86 -19.86 5.65 -2.44
CA ASP A 86 -21.19 5.32 -2.96
C ASP A 86 -22.23 5.08 -1.86
N GLU A 87 -21.78 4.62 -0.69
CA GLU A 87 -22.60 4.40 0.50
C GLU A 87 -22.66 5.60 1.45
N GLY A 88 -21.97 6.70 1.15
CA GLY A 88 -21.90 7.88 2.03
C GLY A 88 -21.16 7.63 3.36
N ARG A 89 -20.28 6.62 3.44
CA ARG A 89 -19.50 6.25 4.63
C ARG A 89 -18.18 7.04 4.75
N TYR A 90 -18.27 8.36 4.85
CA TYR A 90 -17.12 9.24 5.06
C TYR A 90 -17.53 10.54 5.78
N ASP A 91 -16.55 11.27 6.31
CA ASP A 91 -16.71 12.60 6.91
C ASP A 91 -15.78 13.62 6.22
N LEU A 92 -15.80 14.88 6.69
CA LEU A 92 -14.99 15.96 6.11
C LEU A 92 -13.47 15.68 6.10
N ARG A 93 -12.97 14.76 6.92
CA ARG A 93 -11.54 14.44 7.06
C ARG A 93 -11.07 13.43 6.02
N ASN A 94 -11.93 12.49 5.61
CA ASN A 94 -11.58 11.45 4.63
C ASN A 94 -12.38 11.52 3.32
N GLU A 95 -13.29 12.48 3.17
CA GLU A 95 -14.08 12.70 1.96
C GLU A 95 -13.21 12.84 0.70
N GLY A 96 -12.11 13.59 0.79
CA GLY A 96 -11.18 13.77 -0.34
C GLY A 96 -10.62 12.45 -0.87
N ALA A 97 -10.28 11.52 0.04
CA ALA A 97 -9.78 10.21 -0.33
C ALA A 97 -10.87 9.35 -0.99
N CYS A 98 -12.08 9.35 -0.44
CA CYS A 98 -13.20 8.57 -0.98
C CYS A 98 -13.63 9.07 -2.38
N ARG A 99 -13.72 10.39 -2.58
CA ARG A 99 -14.00 10.99 -3.90
C ARG A 99 -12.92 10.68 -4.92
N ALA A 100 -11.65 10.85 -4.56
CA ALA A 100 -10.54 10.54 -5.45
C ALA A 100 -10.54 9.05 -5.85
N ALA A 101 -10.80 8.15 -4.89
CA ALA A 101 -10.87 6.73 -5.14
C ALA A 101 -11.99 6.36 -6.12
N ARG A 102 -13.19 6.95 -5.96
CA ARG A 102 -14.31 6.73 -6.91
C ARG A 102 -13.92 7.10 -8.34
N VAL A 103 -13.35 8.29 -8.54
CA VAL A 103 -12.89 8.75 -9.87
C VAL A 103 -11.80 7.83 -10.45
N MET A 104 -10.84 7.41 -9.64
CA MET A 104 -9.76 6.52 -10.09
C MET A 104 -10.28 5.13 -10.49
N ILE A 105 -11.21 4.56 -9.72
CA ILE A 105 -11.78 3.26 -10.03
C ILE A 105 -12.63 3.30 -11.30
N ASP A 106 -13.39 4.37 -11.52
CA ASP A 106 -14.14 4.54 -12.78
C ASP A 106 -13.20 4.52 -13.99
N ALA A 107 -12.05 5.19 -13.90
CA ALA A 107 -11.04 5.19 -14.96
C ALA A 107 -10.40 3.81 -15.16
N VAL A 108 -10.07 3.09 -14.08
CA VAL A 108 -9.50 1.74 -14.15
C VAL A 108 -10.49 0.76 -14.80
N ASP A 109 -11.76 0.81 -14.40
CA ASP A 109 -12.81 -0.06 -14.92
C ASP A 109 -13.11 0.25 -16.40
N ALA A 110 -13.21 1.54 -16.77
CA ALA A 110 -13.41 1.96 -18.15
C ALA A 110 -12.25 1.53 -19.07
N ALA A 111 -11.01 1.59 -18.57
CA ALA A 111 -9.83 1.19 -19.32
C ALA A 111 -9.63 -0.34 -19.41
N SER A 112 -10.48 -1.14 -18.74
CA SER A 112 -10.34 -2.60 -18.68
C SER A 112 -8.92 -3.06 -18.31
N ILE A 113 -8.29 -2.32 -17.39
CA ILE A 113 -6.91 -2.61 -16.99
C ILE A 113 -6.92 -3.91 -16.20
N GLY A 114 -6.59 -5.00 -16.88
CA GLY A 114 -6.30 -6.27 -16.24
C GLY A 114 -5.04 -6.10 -15.39
N LEU A 115 -5.18 -6.17 -14.08
CA LEU A 115 -4.06 -6.51 -13.20
C LEU A 115 -4.02 -8.04 -13.15
N PRO A 116 -3.27 -8.73 -14.04
CA PRO A 116 -3.28 -10.19 -14.05
C PRO A 116 -2.91 -10.71 -12.66
N TYR A 117 -3.72 -11.64 -12.16
CA TYR A 117 -3.32 -12.55 -11.11
C TYR A 117 -2.25 -13.44 -11.72
N VAL A 118 -1.01 -13.26 -11.30
CA VAL A 118 0.01 -14.29 -11.51
C VAL A 118 -0.26 -15.39 -10.51
#